data_AF-A0A668KL95-F1
#
_entry.id   AF-A0A668KL95-F1
#
_cell.length_a   1.000
_cell.length_b   1.000
_cell.length_c   1.000
_cell.angle_alpha   90.00
_cell.angle_beta   90.00
_cell.angle_gamma   90.00
#
_symmetry.space_group_name_H-M   'P 1'
#
loop_
_entity.id
_entity.type
_entity.pdbx_description
1 polymer ?
#
loop_
_entity_poly.entity_id
_entity_poly.type
_entity_poly.pdbx_seq_one_letter_code
_entity_poly.pdbx_strand_id
1 'polypeptide(L)'
;MPIEGGKTDMERIGLFSEMEYITVGDKYVSPFNRPFNEAASKNRQILPGGTKEMSSLQAGYFDSQFARIFEGEGYVNLNQVRRRYMLAESKKNLGKAFIPSSGEKKPLTPTLCPLFLSE
;
A
#
# COMPACT_ATOMS: atom_id res chain seq x y z
N MET A 1 96.38 -5.27 5.57
CA MET A 1 96.94 -4.90 4.25
C MET A 1 95.80 -4.33 3.42
N PRO A 2 95.94 -3.19 2.72
CA PRO A 2 94.90 -2.68 1.85
C PRO A 2 94.90 -3.48 0.53
N ILE A 3 93.72 -3.89 0.07
CA ILE A 3 93.54 -4.58 -1.21
C ILE A 3 93.66 -3.53 -2.32
N GLU A 4 94.70 -3.66 -3.13
CA GLU A 4 95.02 -2.78 -4.25
C GLU A 4 94.01 -2.96 -5.41
N GLY A 5 93.05 -2.05 -5.49
CA GLY A 5 92.68 -1.26 -6.67
C GLY A 5 92.85 -1.79 -8.11
N GLY A 6 92.45 -3.03 -8.41
CA GLY A 6 92.39 -3.54 -9.80
C GLY A 6 91.04 -4.18 -10.11
N LYS A 7 90.37 -3.72 -11.18
CA LYS A 7 89.10 -4.28 -11.70
C LYS A 7 89.23 -5.79 -11.93
N THR A 8 88.23 -6.56 -11.49
CA THR A 8 88.23 -8.02 -11.58
C THR A 8 88.17 -8.47 -13.04
N ASP A 9 88.68 -9.66 -13.37
CA ASP A 9 88.83 -10.11 -14.76
C ASP A 9 87.48 -10.16 -15.52
N MET A 10 86.39 -10.38 -14.78
CA MET A 10 85.02 -10.31 -15.31
C MET A 10 84.61 -8.91 -15.77
N GLU A 11 85.01 -7.86 -15.05
CA GLU A 11 84.78 -6.45 -15.41
C GLU A 11 85.63 -6.01 -16.61
N ARG A 12 86.73 -6.71 -16.87
CA ARG A 12 87.67 -6.40 -17.96
C ARG A 12 87.23 -6.97 -19.31
N ILE A 13 86.58 -8.13 -19.30
CA ILE A 13 86.06 -8.80 -20.51
C ILE A 13 84.72 -8.20 -20.94
N GLY A 14 83.99 -7.52 -20.03
CA GLY A 14 82.75 -6.81 -20.35
C GLY A 14 81.54 -7.73 -20.61
N LEU A 15 81.62 -9.00 -20.18
CA LEU A 15 80.55 -9.99 -20.39
C LEU A 15 79.42 -9.89 -19.35
N PHE A 16 79.68 -9.33 -18.17
CA PHE A 16 78.73 -9.26 -17.08
C PHE A 16 78.76 -7.88 -16.41
N SER A 17 77.91 -6.98 -16.89
CA SER A 17 77.43 -5.85 -16.09
C SER A 17 76.01 -6.20 -15.64
N GLU A 18 75.75 -6.20 -14.34
CA GLU A 18 74.38 -6.33 -13.83
C GLU A 18 73.56 -5.15 -14.37
N MET A 19 72.43 -5.44 -15.03
CA MET A 19 71.53 -4.39 -15.48
C MET A 19 70.88 -3.75 -14.25
N GLU A 20 70.88 -2.42 -14.21
CA GLU A 20 70.18 -1.68 -13.17
C GLU A 20 68.68 -1.98 -13.20
N TYR A 21 68.08 -2.16 -12.02
CA TYR A 21 66.64 -2.38 -11.92
C TYR A 21 65.89 -1.13 -12.38
N ILE A 22 64.89 -1.31 -13.23
CA ILE A 22 64.05 -0.23 -13.77
C ILE A 22 63.27 0.56 -12.71
N THR A 23 63.09 0.02 -11.50
CA THR A 23 62.27 0.63 -10.44
C THR A 23 62.96 0.54 -9.08
N VAL A 24 64.09 1.24 -8.92
CA VAL A 24 64.74 1.41 -7.61
C VAL A 24 64.19 2.67 -6.94
N GLY A 25 63.36 2.51 -5.91
CA GLY A 25 62.78 3.63 -5.16
C GLY A 25 61.38 4.06 -5.61
N ASP A 26 60.83 3.46 -6.67
CA ASP A 26 59.45 3.67 -7.06
C ASP A 26 58.50 3.05 -6.02
N LYS A 27 57.59 3.87 -5.51
CA LYS A 27 56.55 3.40 -4.58
C LYS A 27 55.62 2.46 -5.34
N TYR A 28 55.50 1.23 -4.85
CA TYR A 28 54.53 0.26 -5.37
C TYR A 28 53.11 0.84 -5.34
N VAL A 29 52.48 1.01 -6.51
CA VAL A 29 51.09 1.42 -6.63
C VAL A 29 50.23 0.17 -6.84
N SER A 30 49.49 -0.22 -5.81
CA SER A 30 48.63 -1.39 -5.90
C SER A 30 47.52 -1.18 -6.96
N PRO A 31 47.24 -2.17 -7.81
CA PRO A 31 46.17 -2.08 -8.80
C PRO A 31 44.78 -2.01 -8.14
N PHE A 32 44.67 -2.47 -6.89
CA PHE A 32 43.42 -2.49 -6.12
C PHE A 32 42.99 -1.12 -5.59
N ASN A 33 43.92 -0.17 -5.44
CA ASN A 33 43.63 1.17 -4.94
C ASN A 33 43.58 2.21 -6.07
N ARG A 34 43.28 1.79 -7.30
CA ARG A 34 43.07 2.69 -8.44
C ARG A 34 41.59 3.04 -8.49
N PRO A 35 41.18 4.24 -8.06
CA PRO A 35 39.79 4.62 -8.14
C PRO A 35 39.39 4.78 -9.61
N PHE A 36 38.60 3.83 -10.10
CA PHE A 36 38.03 3.89 -11.44
C PHE A 36 36.84 4.86 -11.44
N ASN A 37 36.88 5.86 -12.33
CA ASN A 37 35.81 6.84 -12.50
C ASN A 37 35.36 7.52 -11.19
N GLU A 38 36.30 8.16 -10.50
CA GLU A 38 36.08 8.91 -9.25
C GLU A 38 34.89 9.90 -9.31
N ALA A 39 34.62 10.48 -10.48
CA ALA A 39 33.52 11.43 -10.65
C ALA A 39 32.14 10.80 -10.45
N ALA A 40 31.99 9.50 -10.74
CA ALA A 40 30.74 8.77 -10.59
C ALA A 40 30.45 8.37 -9.14
N SER A 41 31.50 8.09 -8.34
CA SER A 41 31.35 7.71 -6.93
C SER A 41 31.24 8.89 -5.97
N LYS A 42 31.78 10.07 -6.35
CA LYS A 42 31.79 11.28 -5.51
C LYS A 42 30.42 11.97 -5.37
N ASN A 43 29.50 11.73 -6.30
CA ASN A 43 28.23 12.44 -6.37
C ASN A 43 27.06 11.63 -5.80
N ARG A 44 25.93 12.29 -5.54
CA ARG A 44 24.69 11.62 -5.09
C ARG A 44 24.25 10.58 -6.13
N GLN A 45 24.07 9.35 -5.67
CA GLN A 45 23.55 8.25 -6.48
C GLN A 45 22.01 8.30 -6.53
N ILE A 46 21.43 7.68 -7.56
CA ILE A 46 19.98 7.47 -7.63
C ILE A 46 19.60 6.46 -6.56
N LEU A 47 18.59 6.77 -5.75
CA LEU A 47 18.02 5.85 -4.79
C LEU A 47 16.77 5.20 -5.41
N PRO A 48 16.87 3.98 -5.97
CA PRO A 48 15.69 3.21 -6.31
C PRO A 48 15.04 2.83 -4.98
N GLY A 49 13.93 3.50 -4.63
CA GLY A 49 13.24 3.23 -3.37
C GLY A 49 12.89 1.74 -3.18
N GLY A 50 12.63 1.34 -1.93
CA GLY A 50 12.17 0.00 -1.60
C GLY A 50 10.65 -0.15 -1.63
N THR A 51 10.16 -1.39 -1.76
CA THR A 51 8.75 -1.74 -1.58
C THR A 51 8.35 -1.66 -0.11
N LYS A 52 7.14 -1.19 0.18
CA LYS A 52 6.58 -1.19 1.55
C LYS A 52 5.66 -2.38 1.71
N GLU A 53 6.19 -3.50 2.22
CA GLU A 53 5.45 -4.76 2.31
C GLU A 53 4.41 -4.78 3.45
N MET A 54 4.67 -4.08 4.55
CA MET A 54 3.84 -4.12 5.76
C MET A 54 3.43 -2.71 6.19
N SER A 55 2.69 -2.00 5.35
CA SER A 55 2.19 -0.66 5.70
C SER A 55 0.71 -0.51 5.35
N SER A 56 -0.11 -0.19 6.35
CA SER A 56 -1.50 0.26 6.17
C SER A 56 -1.61 1.74 5.80
N LEU A 57 -0.47 2.45 5.67
CA LEU A 57 -0.44 3.85 5.24
C LEU A 57 -0.62 3.93 3.72
N GLN A 58 -1.23 5.03 3.25
CA GLN A 58 -1.42 5.30 1.81
C GLN A 58 -0.11 5.23 1.02
N ALA A 59 1.02 5.49 1.67
CA ALA A 59 2.33 5.47 1.05
C ALA A 59 2.79 4.07 0.58
N GLY A 60 2.04 3.00 0.85
CA GLY A 60 2.22 1.67 0.28
C GLY A 60 1.36 1.39 -0.97
N TYR A 61 0.44 2.28 -1.32
CA TYR A 61 -0.39 2.20 -2.51
C TYR A 61 0.15 3.12 -3.62
N PHE A 62 -0.23 2.86 -4.87
CA PHE A 62 0.19 3.68 -6.01
C PHE A 62 -0.45 5.06 -6.01
N ASP A 63 -1.70 5.15 -5.57
CA ASP A 63 -2.41 6.42 -5.50
C ASP A 63 -1.90 7.27 -4.36
N SER A 64 -1.75 8.58 -4.60
CA SER A 64 -1.27 9.51 -3.57
C SER A 64 -2.27 9.70 -2.42
N GLN A 65 -3.56 9.52 -2.70
CA GLN A 65 -4.66 9.73 -1.76
C GLN A 65 -5.64 8.56 -1.85
N PHE A 66 -6.23 8.22 -0.71
CA PHE A 66 -7.29 7.21 -0.65
C PHE A 66 -8.60 7.80 -1.18
N ALA A 67 -9.09 7.28 -2.30
CA ALA A 67 -10.40 7.65 -2.84
C ALA A 67 -11.50 6.90 -2.08
N ARG A 68 -12.24 7.60 -1.21
CA ARG A 68 -13.39 7.02 -0.51
C ARG A 68 -14.65 7.19 -1.37
N ILE A 69 -15.39 6.11 -1.52
CA ILE A 69 -16.57 6.01 -2.39
C ILE A 69 -17.70 6.97 -1.95
N PHE A 70 -17.88 7.19 -0.65
CA PHE A 70 -18.99 7.97 -0.09
C PHE A 70 -18.60 9.38 0.37
N GLU A 71 -17.60 10.00 -0.26
CA GLU A 71 -17.26 11.40 0.04
C GLU A 71 -18.24 12.35 -0.63
N GLY A 72 -18.90 13.21 0.15
CA GLY A 72 -19.89 14.17 -0.34
C GLY A 72 -21.31 13.62 -0.44
N GLU A 73 -21.53 12.33 -0.20
CA GLU A 73 -22.88 11.74 -0.13
C GLU A 73 -23.44 11.84 1.29
N GLY A 74 -24.65 12.41 1.41
CA GLY A 74 -25.37 12.43 2.68
C GLY A 74 -25.98 11.06 2.98
N TYR A 75 -25.64 10.46 4.12
CA TYR A 75 -26.29 9.23 4.56
C TYR A 75 -27.79 9.45 4.77
N VAL A 76 -28.63 8.71 4.03
CA VAL A 76 -30.09 8.77 4.17
C VAL A 76 -30.62 7.49 4.80
N ASN A 77 -31.22 7.63 5.98
CA ASN A 77 -31.91 6.51 6.63
C ASN A 77 -33.33 6.35 6.07
N LEU A 78 -33.62 5.23 5.38
CA LEU A 78 -34.93 4.94 4.79
C LEU A 78 -36.08 4.99 5.79
N ASN A 79 -35.85 4.63 7.05
CA ASN A 79 -36.90 4.68 8.08
C ASN A 79 -37.33 6.13 8.36
N GLN A 80 -36.37 7.06 8.36
CA GLN A 80 -36.67 8.48 8.52
C GLN A 80 -37.45 9.02 7.32
N VAL A 81 -37.08 8.61 6.10
CA VAL A 81 -37.80 8.98 4.87
C VAL A 81 -39.24 8.46 4.90
N ARG A 82 -39.44 7.18 5.21
CA ARG A 82 -40.78 6.57 5.34
C ARG A 82 -41.63 7.29 6.38
N ARG A 83 -41.06 7.61 7.55
CA ARG A 83 -41.78 8.34 8.60
C ARG A 83 -42.19 9.74 8.15
N ARG A 84 -41.29 10.48 7.49
CA ARG A 84 -41.60 11.81 6.93
C ARG A 84 -42.71 11.74 5.89
N TYR A 85 -42.67 10.73 5.01
CA TYR A 85 -43.71 10.48 4.03
C TYR A 85 -45.07 10.21 4.69
N MET A 86 -45.12 9.29 5.67
CA MET A 86 -46.37 8.98 6.40
C MET A 86 -46.96 10.21 7.10
N LEU A 87 -46.12 11.05 7.71
CA LEU A 87 -46.56 12.29 8.34
C LEU A 87 -47.05 13.34 7.33
N ALA A 88 -46.45 13.39 6.14
CA ALA A 88 -46.90 14.28 5.07
C ALA A 88 -48.26 13.83 4.52
N GLU A 89 -48.45 12.52 4.31
CA GLU A 89 -49.75 11.96 3.91
C GLU A 89 -50.81 12.15 4.99
N SER A 90 -50.47 11.95 6.26
CA SER A 90 -51.43 12.16 7.36
C SER A 90 -51.90 13.61 7.46
N LYS A 91 -51.04 14.58 7.15
CA LYS A 91 -51.39 16.02 7.14
C LYS A 91 -52.35 16.39 6.01
N LYS A 92 -52.41 15.60 4.93
CA LYS A 92 -53.35 15.82 3.81
C LYS A 92 -54.78 15.37 4.16
N ASN A 93 -54.96 14.58 5.21
CA ASN A 93 -56.28 14.13 5.64
C ASN A 93 -57.06 15.29 6.29
N LEU A 94 -57.94 15.94 5.52
CA LEU A 94 -58.77 17.08 5.97
C LEU A 94 -59.93 16.66 6.89
N GLY A 95 -60.30 15.38 6.89
CA GLY A 95 -61.46 14.85 7.61
C GLY A 95 -61.10 13.97 8.81
N LYS A 96 -62.09 13.74 9.69
CA LYS A 96 -61.98 12.74 10.77
C LYS A 96 -61.78 11.34 10.17
N ALA A 97 -60.99 10.50 10.85
CA ALA A 97 -60.86 9.10 10.48
C ALA A 97 -62.25 8.46 10.35
N PHE A 98 -62.47 7.72 9.26
CA PHE A 98 -63.72 7.01 9.06
C PHE A 98 -63.87 5.95 10.17
N ILE A 99 -64.84 6.15 11.06
CA ILE A 99 -65.22 5.15 12.06
C ILE A 99 -66.45 4.45 11.49
N PRO A 100 -66.37 3.15 11.14
CA PRO A 100 -67.55 2.42 10.72
C PRO A 100 -68.54 2.41 11.89
N SER A 101 -69.77 2.84 11.64
CA SER A 101 -70.86 2.67 12.60
C SER A 101 -71.02 1.16 12.81
N SER A 102 -70.75 0.65 14.01
CA SER A 102 -71.07 -0.74 14.32
C SER A 102 -72.58 -0.92 14.20
N GLY A 103 -73.03 -1.61 13.15
CA GLY A 103 -74.44 -1.96 12.99
C GLY A 103 -74.89 -2.92 14.09
N GLU A 104 -76.21 -3.05 14.26
CA GLU A 104 -76.81 -3.96 15.25
C GLU A 104 -76.25 -5.38 15.10
N LYS A 105 -75.68 -5.90 16.19
CA LYS A 105 -75.23 -7.30 16.25
C LYS A 105 -76.47 -8.18 16.22
N LYS A 106 -76.65 -8.94 15.14
CA LYS A 106 -77.74 -9.93 15.04
C LYS A 106 -77.66 -10.88 16.24
N PRO A 107 -78.73 -11.07 17.02
CA PRO A 107 -78.74 -12.06 18.09
C PRO A 107 -78.63 -13.46 17.46
N LEU A 108 -77.64 -14.23 17.92
CA LEU A 108 -77.54 -15.65 17.61
C LEU A 108 -78.61 -16.37 18.46
N THR A 109 -79.81 -16.56 17.92
CA THR A 109 -80.83 -17.40 18.54
C THR A 109 -80.54 -18.86 18.20
N PRO A 110 -80.35 -19.77 19.17
CA PRO A 110 -80.25 -21.20 18.88
C PRO A 110 -81.65 -21.75 18.60
N THR A 111 -82.13 -21.64 17.36
CA THR A 111 -83.36 -22.31 16.95
C THR A 111 -83.06 -23.78 16.70
N LEU A 112 -83.43 -24.60 17.70
CA LEU A 112 -83.98 -25.96 17.62
C LEU A 112 -84.00 -26.57 16.20
N CYS A 113 -83.15 -27.59 15.99
CA CYS A 113 -83.31 -28.55 14.89
C CYS A 113 -84.63 -29.32 15.07
N PRO A 114 -85.57 -29.30 14.10
CA PRO A 114 -86.64 -30.27 14.06
C PRO A 114 -86.22 -31.46 13.18
N LEU A 115 -86.21 -32.64 13.79
CA LEU A 115 -86.61 -33.93 13.20
C LEU A 115 -86.02 -34.32 11.82
N PHE A 116 -84.97 -35.14 11.86
CA PHE A 116 -84.80 -36.24 10.90
C PHE A 116 -84.89 -37.55 11.69
N LEU A 117 -86.11 -38.09 11.77
CA LEU A 117 -86.42 -39.45 12.19
C LEU A 117 -87.56 -39.92 11.27
N SER A 118 -87.18 -40.64 10.22
CA SER A 118 -88.07 -41.47 9.41
C SER A 118 -87.21 -42.52 8.68
N GLU A 119 -87.40 -43.77 9.11
CA GLU A 119 -87.04 -45.07 8.50
C GLU A 119 -85.57 -45.40 8.20
#